data_AF-A0A7X8LHI8-F1
#
_entry.id   AF-A0A7X8LHI8-F1
#
_cell.length_a   1.000
_cell.length_b   1.000
_cell.length_c   1.000
_cell.angle_alpha   90.00
_cell.angle_beta   90.00
_cell.angle_gamma   90.00
#
_symmetry.space_group_name_H-M   'P 1'
#
loop_
_entity.id
_entity.type
_entity.pdbx_description
1 polymer ?
#
loop_
_entity_poly.entity_id
_entity_poly.type
_entity_poly.pdbx_seq_one_letter_code
_entity_poly.pdbx_strand_id
1 'polypeptide(L)'
;MSSCNSCRPDFEKLANTARGFTSTGSSLVGPVPTIALTPTADGRVGAYEDNAERTWRLTEKVYELISKNVRLPDGSPVRIVVAPEIVYGPRSGALAQAYYATQGVSANIWIARSWCYSDELMSACQGIGSSEWQQAAYGLNQTDRPGAVWLKAFTAAMDEKKRPIFSIYSPDLEDETKPLNDFVSGRLLRFARCATAVAMIRGINYLNIGSVSMGI
;
A
#
# COMPACT_ATOMS: atom_id res chain seq x y z
N MET A 1 -5.78 18.06 27.79
CA MET A 1 -5.40 18.90 26.64
C MET A 1 -4.03 19.48 26.94
N SER A 2 -2.97 18.77 26.57
CA SER A 2 -1.60 19.27 26.74
C SER A 2 -1.27 20.12 25.51
N SER A 3 -0.95 21.39 25.74
CA SER A 3 -0.64 22.37 24.70
C SER A 3 0.50 21.87 23.82
N CYS A 4 0.22 21.73 22.52
CA CYS A 4 1.23 21.52 21.51
C CYS A 4 1.96 22.86 21.29
N ASN A 5 2.91 23.18 22.18
CA ASN A 5 3.89 24.24 21.90
C ASN A 5 4.86 23.68 20.84
N SER A 6 4.45 23.72 19.57
CA SER A 6 5.37 23.60 18.46
C SER A 6 6.24 24.86 18.45
N CYS A 7 7.39 24.80 19.10
CA CYS A 7 8.36 25.90 19.14
C CYS A 7 8.73 26.29 17.70
N ARG A 8 8.47 27.55 17.34
CA ARG A 8 8.98 28.17 16.10
C ARG A 8 10.46 27.76 15.93
N PRO A 9 10.88 27.26 14.74
CA PRO A 9 12.28 26.95 14.50
C PRO A 9 13.17 28.15 14.85
N ASP A 10 14.32 27.88 15.48
CA ASP A 10 15.34 28.89 15.75
C ASP A 10 16.09 29.22 14.46
N PHE A 11 15.56 30.20 13.71
CA PHE A 11 16.12 30.62 12.43
C PHE A 11 17.48 31.29 12.57
N GLU A 12 17.80 31.91 13.71
CA GLU A 12 19.12 32.52 13.94
C GLU A 12 20.18 31.42 14.06
N LYS A 13 19.89 30.35 14.81
CA LYS A 13 20.77 29.18 14.87
C LYS A 13 20.93 28.51 13.49
N LEU A 14 19.83 28.33 12.75
CA LEU A 14 19.88 27.73 11.41
C LEU A 14 20.74 28.56 10.45
N ALA A 15 20.63 29.89 10.47
CA ALA A 15 21.43 30.78 9.64
C ALA A 15 22.94 30.72 9.95
N ASN A 16 23.28 30.47 11.22
CA ASN A 16 24.66 30.39 11.69
C ASN A 16 25.24 28.95 11.67
N THR A 17 24.47 27.95 11.26
CA THR A 17 24.94 26.56 11.21
C THR A 17 25.85 26.38 9.98
N ALA A 18 27.09 25.95 10.20
CA ALA A 18 28.02 25.67 9.12
C ALA A 18 27.51 24.54 8.21
N ARG A 19 27.84 24.61 6.91
CA ARG A 19 27.48 23.57 5.95
C ARG A 19 28.08 22.23 6.39
N GLY A 20 27.21 21.26 6.65
CA GLY A 20 27.57 19.87 6.89
C GLY A 20 27.13 18.96 5.74
N PHE A 21 27.64 17.73 5.75
CA PHE A 21 27.10 16.64 4.95
C PHE A 21 26.59 15.56 5.91
N THR A 22 25.28 15.46 6.05
CA THR A 22 24.67 14.40 6.85
C THR A 22 24.80 13.10 6.07
N SER A 23 25.56 12.15 6.61
CA SER A 23 25.63 10.80 6.05
C SER A 23 24.24 10.16 6.12
N THR A 24 23.78 9.63 5.00
CA THR A 24 22.59 8.80 4.94
C THR A 24 23.03 7.33 4.85
N GLY A 25 22.29 6.43 5.49
CA GLY A 25 22.63 5.00 5.52
C GLY A 25 22.42 4.27 4.19
N SER A 26 22.03 4.98 3.13
CA SER A 26 21.73 4.47 1.80
C SER A 26 22.36 5.37 0.73
N SER A 27 22.67 4.79 -0.44
CA SER A 27 23.22 5.57 -1.58
C SER A 27 22.23 6.59 -2.15
N LEU A 28 20.92 6.33 -2.01
CA LEU A 28 19.85 7.25 -2.38
C LEU A 28 19.23 7.85 -1.13
N VAL A 29 19.14 9.19 -1.10
CA VAL A 29 18.43 9.94 -0.06
C VAL A 29 16.98 10.11 -0.50
N GLY A 30 16.04 9.66 0.32
CA GLY A 30 14.62 9.77 0.01
C GLY A 30 13.76 8.80 0.83
N PRO A 31 12.43 8.81 0.61
CA PRO A 31 11.53 7.88 1.27
C PRO A 31 11.83 6.44 0.83
N VAL A 32 11.83 5.51 1.80
CA VAL A 32 11.93 4.08 1.52
C VAL A 32 10.60 3.61 0.91
N PRO A 33 10.59 2.99 -0.29
CA PRO A 33 9.38 2.46 -0.90
C PRO A 33 8.62 1.56 0.07
N THR A 34 7.39 1.95 0.37
CA THR A 34 6.56 1.27 1.36
C THR A 34 5.24 0.84 0.73
N ILE A 35 4.93 -0.45 0.81
CA ILE A 35 3.67 -1.05 0.36
C ILE A 35 2.76 -1.23 1.58
N ALA A 36 1.55 -0.69 1.52
CA ALA A 36 0.51 -0.99 2.49
C ALA A 36 -0.24 -2.27 2.10
N LEU A 37 -0.54 -3.11 3.09
CA LEU A 37 -1.55 -4.16 2.98
C LEU A 37 -2.78 -3.73 3.75
N THR A 38 -3.90 -3.60 3.03
CA THR A 38 -5.17 -3.13 3.59
C THR A 38 -6.20 -4.27 3.60
N PRO A 39 -6.28 -5.06 4.68
CA PRO A 39 -7.38 -6.01 4.87
C PRO A 39 -8.72 -5.29 4.97
N THR A 40 -9.75 -5.84 4.33
CA THR A 40 -11.12 -5.32 4.40
C THR A 40 -12.11 -6.43 4.73
N ALA A 41 -13.19 -6.09 5.42
CA ALA A 41 -14.27 -7.02 5.78
C ALA A 41 -15.64 -6.34 5.80
N ASP A 42 -16.69 -7.16 5.92
CA ASP A 42 -18.06 -6.70 6.16
C ASP A 42 -18.14 -6.08 7.56
N GLY A 43 -18.62 -4.83 7.67
CA GLY A 43 -18.70 -4.11 8.93
C GLY A 43 -19.92 -4.44 9.79
N ARG A 44 -20.85 -5.29 9.32
CA ARG A 44 -22.04 -5.66 10.10
C ARG A 44 -21.66 -6.53 11.28
N VAL A 45 -22.30 -6.29 12.42
CA VAL A 45 -22.17 -7.11 13.63
C VAL A 45 -22.50 -8.57 13.31
N GLY A 46 -21.68 -9.50 13.81
CA GLY A 46 -21.72 -10.92 13.50
C GLY A 46 -20.94 -11.25 12.22
N ALA A 47 -21.17 -10.51 11.14
CA ALA A 47 -20.44 -10.74 9.88
C ALA A 47 -18.96 -10.35 10.00
N TYR A 48 -18.65 -9.26 10.70
CA TYR A 48 -17.27 -8.84 10.92
C TYR A 48 -16.49 -9.91 11.69
N GLU A 49 -17.01 -10.35 12.82
CA GLU A 49 -16.39 -11.34 13.70
C GLU A 49 -16.18 -12.68 12.99
N ASP A 50 -17.17 -13.12 12.19
CA ASP A 50 -17.09 -14.33 11.37
C ASP A 50 -15.94 -14.31 10.35
N ASN A 51 -15.54 -13.12 9.87
CA ASN A 51 -14.54 -12.97 8.82
C ASN A 51 -13.16 -12.53 9.35
N ALA A 52 -13.10 -11.88 10.51
CA ALA A 52 -11.92 -11.16 10.98
C ALA A 52 -10.65 -12.01 11.01
N GLU A 53 -10.69 -13.17 11.67
CA GLU A 53 -9.53 -14.06 11.79
C GLU A 53 -9.00 -14.47 10.40
N ARG A 54 -9.90 -14.92 9.53
CA ARG A 54 -9.54 -15.47 8.23
C ARG A 54 -9.12 -14.39 7.24
N THR A 55 -9.63 -13.16 7.36
CA THR A 55 -9.11 -11.98 6.66
C THR A 55 -7.66 -11.72 7.06
N TRP A 56 -7.33 -11.76 8.36
CA TRP A 56 -5.94 -11.60 8.81
C TRP A 56 -5.02 -12.72 8.31
N ARG A 57 -5.47 -13.98 8.33
CA ARG A 57 -4.70 -15.11 7.76
C ARG A 57 -4.45 -14.95 6.27
N LEU A 58 -5.41 -14.42 5.52
CA LEU A 58 -5.21 -14.12 4.10
C LEU A 58 -4.18 -13.00 3.91
N THR A 59 -4.24 -11.94 4.73
CA THR A 59 -3.26 -10.84 4.71
C THR A 59 -1.86 -11.30 5.08
N GLU A 60 -1.72 -12.19 6.07
CA GLU A 60 -0.46 -12.82 6.47
C GLU A 60 0.17 -13.58 5.28
N LYS A 61 -0.62 -14.35 4.51
CA LYS A 61 -0.12 -15.03 3.31
C LYS A 61 0.43 -14.06 2.25
N VAL A 62 -0.24 -12.93 2.03
CA VAL A 62 0.22 -11.89 1.10
C VAL A 62 1.48 -11.21 1.62
N TYR A 63 1.55 -10.93 2.93
CA TYR A 63 2.73 -10.37 3.58
C TYR A 63 3.95 -11.26 3.38
N GLU A 64 3.84 -12.54 3.75
CA GLU A 64 4.94 -13.52 3.63
C GLU A 64 5.39 -13.72 2.19
N LEU A 65 4.45 -13.75 1.24
CA LEU A 65 4.76 -13.85 -0.18
C LEU A 65 5.63 -12.66 -0.63
N ILE A 66 5.23 -11.44 -0.32
CA ILE A 66 5.92 -10.23 -0.78
C ILE A 66 7.24 -10.04 -0.04
N SER A 67 7.24 -10.17 1.30
CA SER A 67 8.42 -9.99 2.14
C SER A 67 9.54 -10.97 1.76
N LYS A 68 9.20 -12.20 1.37
CA LYS A 68 10.17 -13.21 0.96
C LYS A 68 10.73 -13.01 -0.45
N ASN A 69 9.99 -12.39 -1.38
CA ASN A 69 10.30 -12.43 -2.81
C ASN A 69 10.57 -11.07 -3.47
N VAL A 70 10.31 -9.96 -2.79
CA VAL A 70 10.54 -8.60 -3.32
C VAL A 70 11.70 -7.97 -2.55
N ARG A 71 12.70 -7.50 -3.29
CA ARG A 71 13.92 -6.90 -2.77
C ARG A 71 14.14 -5.53 -3.38
N LEU A 72 14.75 -4.64 -2.60
CA LEU A 72 15.31 -3.38 -3.08
C LEU A 72 16.66 -3.64 -3.78
N PRO A 73 17.20 -2.69 -4.55
CA PRO A 73 18.47 -2.85 -5.26
C PRO A 73 19.68 -3.15 -4.38
N ASP A 74 19.63 -2.76 -3.10
CA ASP A 74 20.65 -3.10 -2.10
C ASP A 74 20.51 -4.52 -1.53
N GLY A 75 19.51 -5.28 -1.98
CA GLY A 75 19.22 -6.64 -1.52
C GLY A 75 18.37 -6.72 -0.25
N SER A 76 18.00 -5.59 0.37
CA SER A 76 17.08 -5.58 1.52
C SER A 76 15.64 -5.91 1.10
N PRO A 77 14.79 -6.50 1.98
CA PRO A 77 13.38 -6.71 1.67
C PRO A 77 12.64 -5.38 1.50
N VAL A 78 11.63 -5.38 0.62
CA VAL A 78 10.73 -4.22 0.50
C VAL A 78 10.04 -3.94 1.83
N ARG A 79 9.87 -2.67 2.18
CA ARG A 79 9.14 -2.30 3.38
C ARG A 79 7.64 -2.50 3.16
N ILE A 80 7.02 -3.23 4.08
CA ILE A 80 5.58 -3.49 4.10
C ILE A 80 5.03 -2.95 5.41
N VAL A 81 3.89 -2.25 5.35
CA VAL A 81 3.09 -1.88 6.51
C VAL A 81 1.69 -2.47 6.36
N VAL A 82 1.04 -2.76 7.48
CA VAL A 82 -0.31 -3.33 7.48
C VAL A 82 -1.25 -2.34 8.16
N ALA A 83 -2.50 -2.24 7.68
CA ALA A 83 -3.51 -1.41 8.34
C ALA A 83 -3.57 -1.69 9.85
N PRO A 84 -3.72 -0.67 10.71
CA PRO A 84 -3.73 -0.86 12.17
C PRO A 84 -4.92 -1.70 12.67
N GLU A 85 -5.99 -1.75 11.87
CA GLU A 85 -7.16 -2.59 12.06
C GLU A 85 -7.73 -2.95 10.68
N ILE A 86 -8.62 -3.95 10.61
CA ILE A 86 -9.33 -4.26 9.36
C ILE A 86 -10.15 -3.03 8.94
N VAL A 87 -10.08 -2.66 7.66
CA VAL A 87 -10.84 -1.55 7.11
C VAL A 87 -12.23 -2.05 6.69
N TYR A 88 -13.23 -1.70 7.49
CA TYR A 88 -14.63 -2.11 7.29
C TYR A 88 -15.59 -0.92 7.13
N GLY A 89 -15.08 0.31 7.11
CA GLY A 89 -15.87 1.52 6.93
C GLY A 89 -15.05 2.82 7.05
N PRO A 90 -15.71 3.98 7.12
CA PRO A 90 -15.02 5.27 6.97
C PRO A 90 -14.05 5.57 8.12
N ARG A 91 -14.40 5.18 9.34
CA ARG A 91 -13.58 5.37 10.56
C ARG A 91 -12.30 4.57 10.51
N SER A 92 -12.39 3.27 10.22
CA SER A 92 -11.21 2.41 10.10
C SER A 92 -10.35 2.79 8.91
N GLY A 93 -10.97 3.25 7.80
CA GLY A 93 -10.22 3.76 6.65
C GLY A 93 -9.47 5.06 6.95
N ALA A 94 -10.06 5.99 7.70
CA ALA A 94 -9.38 7.23 8.11
C ALA A 94 -8.20 6.95 9.05
N LEU A 95 -8.33 5.99 9.96
CA LEU A 95 -7.22 5.54 10.82
C LEU A 95 -6.09 4.92 10.00
N ALA A 96 -6.41 4.07 9.03
CA ALA A 96 -5.43 3.50 8.12
C ALA A 96 -4.71 4.59 7.32
N GLN A 97 -5.43 5.56 6.75
CA GLN A 97 -4.82 6.65 5.99
C GLN A 97 -3.89 7.53 6.84
N ALA A 98 -4.29 7.86 8.07
CA ALA A 98 -3.45 8.63 8.99
C ALA A 98 -2.15 7.87 9.29
N TYR A 99 -2.25 6.56 9.56
CA TYR A 99 -1.08 5.70 9.73
C TYR A 99 -0.21 5.68 8.46
N TYR A 100 -0.78 5.41 7.29
CA TYR A 100 -0.06 5.33 6.02
C TYR A 100 0.70 6.61 5.67
N ALA A 101 0.15 7.78 5.97
CA ALA A 101 0.83 9.06 5.77
C ALA A 101 2.11 9.16 6.62
N THR A 102 2.08 8.72 7.88
CA THR A 102 3.28 8.68 8.75
C THR A 102 4.30 7.65 8.30
N GLN A 103 3.86 6.61 7.59
CA GLN A 103 4.74 5.53 7.13
C GLN A 103 5.35 5.80 5.76
N GLY A 104 4.94 6.87 5.05
CA GLY A 104 5.45 7.12 3.69
C GLY A 104 5.03 6.04 2.70
N VAL A 105 3.78 5.55 2.81
CA VAL A 105 3.21 4.60 1.85
C VAL A 105 3.26 5.17 0.44
N SER A 106 3.49 4.30 -0.53
CA SER A 106 3.62 4.64 -1.96
C SER A 106 2.78 3.74 -2.87
N ALA A 107 2.31 2.61 -2.34
CA ALA A 107 1.43 1.67 -3.02
C ALA A 107 0.59 0.92 -1.98
N ASN A 108 -0.59 0.44 -2.39
CA ASN A 108 -1.50 -0.28 -1.50
C ASN A 108 -2.07 -1.52 -2.19
N ILE A 109 -2.12 -2.63 -1.45
CA ILE A 109 -2.77 -3.88 -1.84
C ILE A 109 -3.96 -4.09 -0.89
N TRP A 110 -5.16 -3.98 -1.43
CA TRP A 110 -6.41 -4.26 -0.73
C TRP A 110 -6.70 -5.76 -0.78
N ILE A 111 -7.13 -6.33 0.34
CA ILE A 111 -7.28 -7.77 0.50
C ILE A 111 -8.63 -8.05 1.14
N ALA A 112 -9.50 -8.77 0.45
CA ALA A 112 -10.78 -9.19 1.01
C ALA A 112 -11.11 -10.65 0.70
N ARG A 113 -11.72 -11.31 1.69
CA ARG A 113 -12.32 -12.62 1.54
C ARG A 113 -13.85 -12.60 1.49
N SER A 114 -14.47 -11.47 1.77
CA SER A 114 -15.92 -11.29 1.93
C SER A 114 -16.42 -10.05 1.21
N TRP A 115 -17.74 -9.81 1.29
CA TRP A 115 -18.30 -8.50 0.94
C TRP A 115 -17.71 -7.41 1.85
N CYS A 116 -17.55 -6.20 1.30
CA CYS A 116 -17.25 -4.98 2.04
C CYS A 116 -17.92 -3.79 1.33
N TYR A 117 -18.17 -2.69 2.05
CA TYR A 117 -18.84 -1.50 1.48
C TYR A 117 -17.84 -0.58 0.78
N SER A 118 -17.58 -0.83 -0.51
CA SER A 118 -16.52 -0.21 -1.31
C SER A 118 -16.27 1.29 -1.10
N ASP A 119 -17.29 2.12 -1.28
CA ASP A 119 -17.15 3.58 -1.16
C ASP A 119 -16.79 4.04 0.24
N GLU A 120 -17.21 3.29 1.26
CA GLU A 120 -16.89 3.59 2.65
C GLU A 120 -15.41 3.35 2.97
N LEU A 121 -14.71 2.54 2.18
CA LEU A 121 -13.28 2.25 2.35
C LEU A 121 -12.38 3.32 1.73
N MET A 122 -12.94 4.22 0.91
CA MET A 122 -12.17 5.22 0.16
C MET A 122 -11.31 6.13 1.04
N SER A 123 -11.71 6.35 2.29
CA SER A 123 -10.92 7.15 3.23
C SER A 123 -9.50 6.61 3.45
N ALA A 124 -9.28 5.28 3.29
CA ALA A 124 -7.97 4.63 3.38
C ALA A 124 -7.05 4.86 2.17
N CYS A 125 -7.52 5.53 1.13
CA CYS A 125 -6.67 5.92 0.01
C CYS A 125 -6.94 7.33 -0.53
N GLN A 126 -7.80 8.15 0.07
CA GLN A 126 -8.12 9.51 -0.38
C GLN A 126 -7.61 10.58 0.59
N GLY A 127 -6.40 10.41 1.12
CA GLY A 127 -5.77 11.38 2.03
C GLY A 127 -4.42 11.89 1.54
N ILE A 128 -3.68 12.50 2.47
CA ILE A 128 -2.36 13.10 2.20
C ILE A 128 -1.41 12.06 1.59
N GLY A 129 -0.78 12.42 0.47
CA GLY A 129 0.21 11.61 -0.24
C GLY A 129 -0.34 10.41 -1.01
N SER A 130 -1.66 10.23 -1.07
CA SER A 130 -2.27 9.00 -1.63
C SER A 130 -2.68 9.09 -3.11
N SER A 131 -2.73 10.29 -3.68
CA SER A 131 -3.15 10.53 -5.07
C SER A 131 -2.25 9.80 -6.06
N GLU A 132 -0.97 9.72 -5.73
CA GLU A 132 0.07 9.10 -6.54
C GLU A 132 0.28 7.60 -6.26
N TRP A 133 -0.46 6.99 -5.33
CA TRP A 133 -0.24 5.59 -4.98
C TRP A 133 -0.63 4.63 -6.09
N GLN A 134 0.19 3.60 -6.33
CA GLN A 134 -0.23 2.45 -7.11
C GLN A 134 -1.19 1.61 -6.27
N GLN A 135 -2.33 1.22 -6.83
CA GLN A 135 -3.38 0.49 -6.12
C GLN A 135 -3.59 -0.88 -6.77
N ALA A 136 -3.70 -1.92 -5.96
CA ALA A 136 -4.17 -3.24 -6.38
C ALA A 136 -5.19 -3.78 -5.39
N ALA A 137 -6.17 -4.54 -5.86
CA ALA A 137 -7.10 -5.26 -5.02
C ALA A 137 -7.08 -6.76 -5.37
N TYR A 138 -6.98 -7.58 -4.33
CA TYR A 138 -7.15 -9.03 -4.39
C TYR A 138 -8.42 -9.41 -3.64
N GLY A 139 -9.40 -9.91 -4.40
CA GLY A 139 -10.59 -10.54 -3.84
C GLY A 139 -10.47 -12.04 -4.01
N LEU A 140 -10.53 -12.76 -2.89
CA LEU A 140 -10.47 -14.22 -2.88
C LEU A 140 -11.64 -14.82 -3.69
N ASN A 141 -11.33 -15.69 -4.64
CA ASN A 141 -12.34 -16.39 -5.43
C ASN A 141 -12.85 -17.63 -4.69
N GLN A 142 -13.89 -17.47 -3.87
CA GLN A 142 -14.54 -18.57 -3.15
C GLN A 142 -16.06 -18.38 -3.15
N THR A 143 -16.79 -19.42 -2.73
CA THR A 143 -18.25 -19.45 -2.78
C THR A 143 -18.95 -19.04 -1.48
N ASP A 144 -18.33 -19.27 -0.32
CA ASP A 144 -18.94 -19.07 1.00
C ASP A 144 -19.07 -17.59 1.38
N ARG A 145 -18.08 -16.77 1.00
CA ARG A 145 -18.02 -15.33 1.25
C ARG A 145 -17.61 -14.60 -0.03
N PRO A 146 -18.33 -13.54 -0.43
CA PRO A 146 -18.26 -13.01 -1.80
C PRO A 146 -17.10 -12.01 -2.01
N GLY A 147 -15.85 -12.42 -1.78
CA GLY A 147 -14.66 -11.58 -1.99
C GLY A 147 -14.48 -11.10 -3.44
N ALA A 148 -14.82 -11.95 -4.41
CA ALA A 148 -14.81 -11.61 -5.83
C ALA A 148 -15.84 -10.52 -6.21
N VAL A 149 -17.01 -10.53 -5.57
CA VAL A 149 -18.06 -9.54 -5.79
C VAL A 149 -17.61 -8.19 -5.26
N TRP A 150 -17.04 -8.16 -4.04
CA TRP A 150 -16.42 -6.95 -3.51
C TRP A 150 -15.33 -6.42 -4.44
N LEU A 151 -14.44 -7.29 -4.95
CA LEU A 151 -13.37 -6.87 -5.85
C LEU A 151 -13.91 -6.09 -7.05
N LYS A 152 -14.96 -6.60 -7.71
CA LYS A 152 -15.56 -5.91 -8.86
C LYS A 152 -16.24 -4.61 -8.47
N ALA A 153 -17.02 -4.60 -7.38
CA ALA A 153 -17.65 -3.39 -6.86
C ALA A 153 -16.61 -2.31 -6.50
N PHE A 154 -15.51 -2.70 -5.85
CA PHE A 154 -14.44 -1.80 -5.44
C PHE A 154 -13.67 -1.24 -6.64
N THR A 155 -13.36 -2.08 -7.63
CA THR A 155 -12.71 -1.61 -8.86
C THR A 155 -13.61 -0.64 -9.64
N ALA A 156 -14.93 -0.83 -9.64
CA ALA A 156 -15.88 0.10 -10.24
C ALA A 156 -15.92 1.44 -9.49
N ALA A 157 -15.97 1.42 -8.16
CA ALA A 157 -15.94 2.63 -7.34
C ALA A 157 -14.65 3.45 -7.54
N MET A 158 -13.51 2.77 -7.71
CA MET A 158 -12.21 3.39 -8.03
C MET A 158 -12.21 3.99 -9.44
N ASP A 159 -12.77 3.29 -10.43
CA ASP A 159 -12.87 3.77 -11.82
C ASP A 159 -13.78 5.01 -11.94
N GLU A 160 -14.93 5.02 -11.27
CA GLU A 160 -15.83 6.18 -11.16
C GLU A 160 -15.08 7.43 -10.66
N LYS A 161 -14.16 7.23 -9.71
CA LYS A 161 -13.35 8.28 -9.09
C LYS A 161 -12.07 8.59 -9.88
N LYS A 162 -11.91 7.99 -11.06
CA LYS A 162 -10.75 8.12 -11.96
C LYS A 162 -9.44 7.74 -11.26
N ARG A 163 -9.49 6.68 -10.45
CA ARG A 163 -8.34 6.17 -9.70
C ARG A 163 -7.98 4.78 -10.21
N PRO A 164 -6.92 4.65 -11.01
CA PRO A 164 -6.51 3.36 -11.54
C PRO A 164 -6.22 2.35 -10.43
N ILE A 165 -6.75 1.14 -10.59
CA ILE A 165 -6.53 0.03 -9.68
C ILE A 165 -6.35 -1.28 -10.45
N PHE A 166 -5.38 -2.08 -10.04
CA PHE A 166 -5.18 -3.42 -10.60
C PHE A 166 -6.13 -4.43 -9.92
N SER A 167 -6.87 -5.18 -10.72
CA SER A 167 -7.74 -6.27 -10.25
C SER A 167 -6.99 -7.61 -10.28
N ILE A 168 -6.88 -8.27 -9.13
CA ILE A 168 -6.27 -9.60 -8.98
C ILE A 168 -7.39 -10.57 -8.58
N TYR A 169 -7.74 -11.45 -9.50
CA TYR A 169 -8.82 -12.42 -9.35
C TYR A 169 -8.40 -13.75 -9.97
N SER A 170 -8.39 -14.81 -9.17
CA SER A 170 -8.08 -16.15 -9.66
C SER A 170 -9.17 -16.63 -10.65
N PRO A 171 -8.81 -17.24 -11.79
CA PRO A 171 -9.79 -17.88 -12.67
C PRO A 171 -10.42 -19.12 -12.02
N ASP A 172 -9.69 -19.79 -11.14
CA ASP A 172 -10.12 -20.99 -10.43
C ASP A 172 -10.59 -20.66 -9.02
N LEU A 173 -11.50 -21.47 -8.48
CA LEU A 173 -11.90 -21.40 -7.08
C LEU A 173 -10.68 -21.65 -6.17
N GLU A 174 -10.55 -20.81 -5.16
CA GLU A 174 -9.48 -20.82 -4.18
C GLU A 174 -9.96 -21.43 -2.87
N ASP A 175 -9.06 -22.12 -2.18
CA ASP A 175 -9.25 -22.60 -0.82
C ASP A 175 -8.35 -21.77 0.09
N GLU A 176 -8.97 -20.93 0.92
CA GLU A 176 -8.24 -20.02 1.83
C GLU A 176 -7.39 -20.72 2.88
N THR A 177 -7.55 -22.04 3.07
CA THR A 177 -6.68 -22.82 3.96
C THR A 177 -5.37 -23.22 3.27
N LYS A 178 -5.36 -23.29 1.93
CA LYS A 178 -4.20 -23.66 1.11
C LYS A 178 -3.29 -22.48 0.78
N PRO A 179 -2.05 -22.71 0.30
CA PRO A 179 -1.21 -21.64 -0.22
C PRO A 179 -1.89 -20.86 -1.35
N LEU A 180 -1.52 -19.59 -1.53
CA LEU A 180 -1.95 -18.79 -2.69
C LEU A 180 -1.55 -19.51 -3.97
N ASN A 181 -2.49 -19.59 -4.93
CA ASN A 181 -2.18 -20.22 -6.21
C ASN A 181 -1.18 -19.38 -7.03
N ASP A 182 -0.61 -19.99 -8.07
CA ASP A 182 0.45 -19.36 -8.89
C ASP A 182 -0.05 -18.13 -9.64
N PHE A 183 -1.33 -18.09 -10.04
CA PHE A 183 -1.91 -16.96 -10.75
C PHE A 183 -1.96 -15.71 -9.86
N VAL A 184 -2.49 -15.86 -8.64
CA VAL A 184 -2.59 -14.78 -7.66
C VAL A 184 -1.20 -14.37 -7.19
N SER A 185 -0.37 -15.35 -6.84
CA SER A 185 1.01 -15.11 -6.39
C SER A 185 1.83 -14.36 -7.43
N GLY A 186 1.77 -14.78 -8.69
CA GLY A 186 2.48 -14.12 -9.80
C GLY A 186 2.03 -12.68 -10.02
N ARG A 187 0.73 -12.37 -9.87
CA ARG A 187 0.20 -11.00 -10.03
C ARG A 187 0.52 -10.10 -8.85
N LEU A 188 0.42 -10.60 -7.62
CA LEU A 188 0.82 -9.86 -6.41
C LEU A 188 2.30 -9.49 -6.47
N LEU A 189 3.17 -10.45 -6.82
CA LEU A 189 4.61 -10.20 -6.96
C LEU A 189 4.93 -9.24 -8.10
N ARG A 190 4.25 -9.36 -9.24
CA ARG A 190 4.42 -8.44 -10.36
C ARG A 190 4.02 -7.02 -9.98
N PHE A 191 2.85 -6.84 -9.37
CA PHE A 191 2.40 -5.55 -8.88
C PHE A 191 3.38 -4.96 -7.88
N ALA A 192 3.76 -5.73 -6.86
CA ALA A 192 4.67 -5.28 -5.81
C ALA A 192 6.01 -4.80 -6.39
N ARG A 193 6.63 -5.60 -7.29
CA ARG A 193 7.90 -5.21 -7.95
C ARG A 193 7.77 -3.94 -8.76
N CYS A 194 6.72 -3.83 -9.59
CA CYS A 194 6.49 -2.64 -10.42
C CYS A 194 6.19 -1.40 -9.57
N ALA A 195 5.36 -1.53 -8.54
CA ALA A 195 5.02 -0.43 -7.64
C ALA A 195 6.25 0.04 -6.85
N THR A 196 7.07 -0.89 -6.34
CA THR A 196 8.34 -0.55 -5.70
C THR A 196 9.28 0.19 -6.65
N ALA A 197 9.43 -0.27 -7.90
CA ALA A 197 10.27 0.40 -8.88
C ALA A 197 9.80 1.84 -9.18
N VAL A 198 8.49 2.03 -9.36
CA VAL A 198 7.89 3.37 -9.57
C VAL A 198 8.13 4.26 -8.35
N ALA A 199 7.98 3.73 -7.14
CA ALA A 199 8.24 4.48 -5.91
C ALA A 199 9.72 4.86 -5.75
N MET A 200 10.65 3.98 -6.13
CA MET A 200 12.08 4.22 -6.02
C MET A 200 12.59 5.38 -6.89
N ILE A 201 11.97 5.61 -8.04
CA ILE A 201 12.38 6.69 -8.95
C ILE A 201 11.70 8.03 -8.62
N ARG A 202 10.86 8.10 -7.58
CA ARG A 202 10.21 9.35 -7.18
C ARG A 202 11.13 10.20 -6.33
N GLY A 203 11.24 11.48 -6.68
CA GLY A 203 12.04 12.44 -5.93
C GLY A 203 13.56 12.27 -6.10
N ILE A 204 14.01 11.42 -7.03
CA ILE A 204 15.43 11.31 -7.38
C ILE A 204 15.76 12.16 -8.62
N ASN A 205 17.02 12.56 -8.74
CA ASN A 205 17.50 13.35 -9.86
C ASN A 205 18.12 12.49 -10.94
N TYR A 206 17.91 12.88 -12.19
CA TYR A 206 18.71 12.40 -13.32
C TYR A 206 19.90 13.35 -13.52
N LEU A 207 21.12 12.82 -13.49
CA LEU A 207 22.32 13.59 -13.77
C LEU A 207 22.71 13.42 -15.23
N ASN A 208 22.61 14.49 -16.02
CA ASN A 208 23.15 14.54 -17.37
C ASN A 208 24.52 15.25 -17.35
N ILE A 209 25.55 14.61 -17.90
CA ILE A 209 26.89 15.19 -18.06
C ILE A 209 27.15 15.35 -19.55
N GLY A 210 27.12 16.60 -20.02
CA GLY A 210 27.16 16.92 -21.46
C GLY A 210 25.77 17.24 -22.00
N SER A 211 25.54 16.92 -23.27
CA SER A 211 24.31 17.22 -24.00
C SER A 211 24.01 16.10 -25.01
N VAL A 212 23.45 16.45 -26.17
CA VAL A 212 23.22 15.55 -27.31
C VAL A 212 24.52 14.88 -27.75
N SER A 213 24.46 13.56 -27.97
CA SER A 213 25.59 12.78 -28.48
C SER A 213 25.32 12.35 -29.92
N MET A 214 26.03 12.96 -30.88
CA MET A 214 25.92 12.62 -32.31
C MET A 214 24.49 12.72 -32.90
N GLY A 215 23.62 13.56 -32.32
CA GLY A 215 22.23 13.73 -32.76
C GLY A 215 21.21 12.83 -32.05
N ILE A 216 21.60 12.13 -30.99
CA ILE A 216 20.72 11.41 -30.04
C ILE A 216 20.41 12.28 -28.83
#